data_AF-B9RGQ2-F1
#
_entry.id   AF-B9RGQ2-F1
#
_cell.length_a   1.000
_cell.length_b   1.000
_cell.length_c   1.000
_cell.angle_alpha   90.00
_cell.angle_beta   90.00
_cell.angle_gamma   90.00
#
_symmetry.space_group_name_H-M   'P 1'
#
loop_
_entity.id
_entity.type
_entity.pdbx_description
1 polymer ?
#
loop_
_entity_poly.entity_id
_entity_poly.type
_entity_poly.pdbx_seq_one_letter_code
_entity_poly.pdbx_strand_id
1 'polypeptide(L)'
;MRLKCRGEVHRDGDYHRAVHVWIYAESTQELLLQKRADCKDSWPGQWDISSAGHISAGDSSLISARRELHEELGIVLPKDAFELIFVFLQEYVINDGKFINNEYNDVYLVTTIDPIPLEAFTLQETEVSAVKYISYEEYRSLLSKEHPDYVPYDVNGQYGQLFDIIKKRYKENTAARSLTLQKQLGRYAPVSLSAELTGLSDGDREALGLLIKAAKVVDEIFYHQVWYSNPALRDWLKDHADASELDKLKWLYYLINKSPWQVFLGLLFVSSLDENKAFLTTADSAIKLLPKATKSVGEWKGLEYKAAFPILKPAGANFYPPDMDKMEFELWKSTLTESQELDATGFFTVIKRRSEFDLGSPLSNHAIDGTYHLVGSHDLFTVPYSKEYNSLLRKAAELLHKAGDLASSPSLKRLLHSKADAFLSNDYYDSDIAWMELDSKLDVTIGPYETYEDALFGYKATFEAYIGVRDDKATAQLKLFGDNLQVLEQNLPMDSSYKSTDVNAAPIRVIQLIYNAGDVKGPQTVAFNLPNDERIVKDRGTSMVMLKNISEAKFKHILQPIADVCITKEQKELVDFESFFTHTICHECCHGIGPHTIILPNGETSTVRKLNLQS
;
A
#
# COMPACT_ATOMS: atom_id res chain seq x y z
N MET A 1 -30.12 0.97 5.63
CA MET A 1 -30.45 1.12 4.19
C MET A 1 -31.83 0.52 3.94
N ARG A 2 -32.73 1.19 3.21
CA ARG A 2 -34.01 0.59 2.77
C ARG A 2 -33.79 0.04 1.35
N LEU A 3 -34.09 -1.23 1.14
CA LEU A 3 -34.04 -1.85 -0.18
C LEU A 3 -35.26 -1.35 -0.97
N LYS A 4 -35.05 -0.73 -2.13
CA LYS A 4 -36.11 -0.25 -3.03
C LYS A 4 -35.82 -0.71 -4.45
N CYS A 5 -36.88 -0.94 -5.22
CA CYS A 5 -36.71 -1.27 -6.64
C CYS A 5 -36.26 -0.03 -7.41
N ARG A 6 -35.46 -0.22 -8.47
CA ARG A 6 -34.92 0.88 -9.31
C ARG A 6 -35.98 1.91 -9.70
N GLY A 7 -37.14 1.48 -10.16
CA GLY A 7 -38.22 2.39 -10.56
C GLY A 7 -38.75 3.28 -9.42
N GLU A 8 -38.75 2.78 -8.19
CA GLU A 8 -39.18 3.55 -7.01
C GLU A 8 -38.11 4.56 -6.57
N VAL A 9 -36.84 4.18 -6.68
CA VAL A 9 -35.69 5.07 -6.40
C VAL A 9 -35.76 6.30 -7.31
N HIS A 10 -35.94 6.11 -8.62
CA HIS A 10 -36.03 7.21 -9.58
C HIS A 10 -37.34 8.01 -9.48
N ARG A 11 -38.44 7.38 -9.07
CA ARG A 11 -39.71 8.08 -8.82
C ARG A 11 -39.60 9.02 -7.62
N ASP A 12 -39.00 8.53 -6.53
CA ASP A 12 -38.92 9.24 -5.26
C ASP A 12 -37.72 10.21 -5.20
N GLY A 13 -36.77 10.09 -6.14
CA GLY A 13 -35.54 10.88 -6.16
C GLY A 13 -34.55 10.49 -5.07
N ASP A 14 -34.55 9.22 -4.67
CA ASP A 14 -33.64 8.73 -3.64
C ASP A 14 -32.20 8.74 -4.15
N TYR A 15 -31.27 9.19 -3.30
CA TYR A 15 -29.85 9.11 -3.58
C TYR A 15 -29.41 7.64 -3.69
N HIS A 16 -28.73 7.31 -4.77
CA HIS A 16 -28.23 5.97 -5.04
C HIS A 16 -26.85 6.03 -5.70
N ARG A 17 -26.20 4.87 -5.86
CA ARG A 17 -24.88 4.77 -6.50
C ARG A 17 -24.95 3.95 -7.78
N ALA A 18 -24.10 4.31 -8.73
CA ALA A 18 -23.88 3.57 -9.96
C ALA A 18 -22.40 3.52 -10.30
N VAL A 19 -22.06 2.60 -11.19
CA VAL A 19 -20.72 2.41 -11.75
C VAL A 19 -20.73 2.77 -13.22
N HIS A 20 -19.69 3.46 -13.66
CA HIS A 20 -19.51 3.88 -15.04
C HIS A 20 -18.15 3.38 -15.51
N VAL A 21 -18.13 2.41 -16.43
CA VAL A 21 -16.92 1.81 -16.96
C VAL A 21 -16.63 2.36 -18.35
N TRP A 22 -15.40 2.83 -18.54
CA TRP A 22 -14.88 3.31 -19.81
C TRP A 22 -13.76 2.39 -20.27
N ILE A 23 -13.85 1.87 -21.48
CA ILE A 23 -12.76 1.13 -22.14
C ILE A 23 -12.08 2.05 -23.13
N TYR A 24 -10.78 2.24 -22.94
CA TYR A 24 -9.90 3.00 -23.82
C TYR A 24 -8.88 2.08 -24.48
N ALA A 25 -8.87 2.05 -25.82
CA ALA A 25 -7.87 1.34 -26.61
C ALA A 25 -6.68 2.26 -26.88
N GLU A 26 -5.53 1.92 -26.31
CA GLU A 26 -4.32 2.74 -26.34
C GLU A 26 -3.75 2.91 -27.76
N SER A 27 -3.70 1.85 -28.55
CA SER A 27 -3.09 1.85 -29.89
C SER A 27 -3.83 2.74 -30.90
N THR A 28 -5.16 2.82 -30.80
CA THR A 28 -5.99 3.66 -31.67
C THR A 28 -6.43 4.97 -31.04
N GLN A 29 -6.23 5.13 -29.72
CA GLN A 29 -6.75 6.25 -28.91
C GLN A 29 -8.27 6.40 -29.00
N GLU A 30 -8.98 5.27 -29.00
CA GLU A 30 -10.43 5.24 -29.11
C GLU A 30 -11.09 4.79 -27.81
N LEU A 31 -12.32 5.26 -27.60
CA LEU A 31 -13.22 4.80 -26.55
C LEU A 31 -14.22 3.83 -27.15
N LEU A 32 -14.50 2.74 -26.43
CA LEU A 32 -15.61 1.84 -26.74
C LEU A 32 -16.91 2.48 -26.27
N LEU A 33 -17.86 2.64 -27.18
CA LEU A 33 -19.23 3.05 -26.86
C LEU A 33 -20.20 1.91 -27.12
N GLN A 34 -21.26 1.86 -26.32
CA GLN A 34 -22.39 0.96 -26.53
C GLN A 34 -23.60 1.73 -27.04
N LYS A 35 -24.40 1.12 -27.92
CA LYS A 35 -25.70 1.66 -28.32
C LYS A 35 -26.75 1.04 -27.42
N ARG A 36 -27.44 1.88 -26.65
CA ARG A 36 -28.50 1.46 -25.73
C ARG A 36 -29.65 0.80 -26.48
N ALA A 37 -30.20 -0.27 -25.94
CA ALA A 37 -31.35 -0.94 -26.54
C ALA A 37 -32.57 -0.01 -26.63
N ASP A 38 -33.39 -0.19 -27.67
CA ASP A 38 -34.57 0.64 -27.90
C ASP A 38 -35.64 0.50 -26.80
N CYS A 39 -35.57 -0.59 -26.02
CA CYS A 39 -36.47 -0.85 -24.90
C CYS A 39 -36.08 -0.16 -23.59
N LYS A 40 -34.97 0.60 -23.54
CA LYS A 40 -34.52 1.28 -22.31
C LYS A 40 -35.40 2.48 -21.97
N ASP A 41 -35.71 2.62 -20.68
CA ASP A 41 -36.53 3.73 -20.14
C ASP A 41 -35.84 5.11 -20.22
N SER A 42 -34.51 5.11 -20.38
CA SER A 42 -33.69 6.31 -20.51
C SER A 42 -32.78 6.21 -21.73
N TRP A 43 -32.84 7.24 -22.58
CA TRP A 43 -32.01 7.42 -23.77
C TRP A 43 -31.99 6.21 -24.73
N PRO A 44 -33.16 5.65 -25.13
CA PRO A 44 -33.21 4.50 -26.03
C PRO A 44 -32.57 4.81 -27.38
N GLY A 45 -31.78 3.87 -27.90
CA GLY A 45 -31.14 3.98 -29.22
C GLY A 45 -29.95 4.95 -29.30
N GLN A 46 -29.60 5.65 -28.21
CA GLN A 46 -28.43 6.53 -28.17
C GLN A 46 -27.13 5.77 -27.86
N TRP A 47 -26.01 6.34 -28.30
CA TRP A 47 -24.66 5.90 -27.96
C TRP A 47 -24.28 6.40 -26.57
N ASP A 48 -23.79 5.49 -25.75
CA ASP A 48 -23.46 5.64 -24.35
C ASP A 48 -22.05 5.11 -24.07
N ILE A 49 -21.57 5.30 -22.84
CA ILE A 49 -20.28 4.80 -22.36
C ILE A 49 -20.19 3.27 -22.44
N SER A 50 -19.00 2.70 -22.18
CA SER A 50 -18.77 1.27 -22.43
C SER A 50 -19.70 0.37 -21.62
N SER A 51 -19.89 0.66 -20.33
CA SER A 51 -20.88 -0.03 -19.50
C SER A 51 -21.29 0.82 -18.30
N ALA A 52 -22.55 0.74 -17.87
CA ALA A 52 -23.05 1.50 -16.72
C ALA A 52 -24.19 0.80 -16.00
N GLY A 53 -24.19 0.78 -14.67
CA GLY A 53 -25.29 0.17 -13.93
C GLY A 53 -25.33 0.50 -12.44
N HIS A 54 -26.46 0.16 -11.82
CA HIS A 54 -26.73 0.43 -10.41
C HIS A 54 -25.89 -0.48 -9.50
N ILE A 55 -25.35 0.09 -8.41
CA ILE A 55 -24.75 -0.72 -7.35
C ILE A 55 -25.89 -1.34 -6.53
N SER A 56 -26.00 -2.67 -6.59
CA SER A 56 -26.99 -3.40 -5.81
C SER A 56 -26.73 -3.29 -4.32
N ALA A 57 -27.79 -3.39 -3.51
CA ALA A 57 -27.64 -3.35 -2.07
C ALA A 57 -26.77 -4.52 -1.57
N GLY A 58 -25.64 -4.19 -0.95
CA GLY A 58 -24.65 -5.16 -0.47
C GLY A 58 -23.48 -5.40 -1.42
N ASP A 59 -23.58 -4.96 -2.68
CA ASP A 59 -22.47 -5.04 -3.62
C ASP A 59 -21.48 -3.89 -3.42
N SER A 60 -20.22 -4.16 -3.71
CA SER A 60 -19.21 -3.12 -3.80
C SER A 60 -19.21 -2.47 -5.19
N SER A 61 -18.57 -1.31 -5.27
CA SER A 61 -18.40 -0.58 -6.52
C SER A 61 -17.62 -1.38 -7.56
N LEU A 62 -16.47 -1.95 -7.19
CA LEU A 62 -15.65 -2.68 -8.15
C LEU A 62 -16.30 -4.00 -8.60
N ILE A 63 -17.03 -4.68 -7.70
CA ILE A 63 -17.80 -5.88 -8.05
C ILE A 63 -18.89 -5.52 -9.06
N SER A 64 -19.63 -4.45 -8.80
CA SER A 64 -20.67 -3.96 -9.73
C SER A 64 -20.07 -3.61 -11.09
N ALA A 65 -18.96 -2.88 -11.13
CA ALA A 65 -18.29 -2.52 -12.39
C ALA A 65 -17.89 -3.75 -13.22
N ARG A 66 -17.40 -4.81 -12.57
CA ARG A 66 -17.05 -6.07 -13.23
C ARG A 66 -18.29 -6.85 -13.70
N ARG A 67 -19.37 -6.85 -12.90
CA ARG A 67 -20.63 -7.51 -13.23
C ARG A 67 -21.30 -6.85 -14.43
N GLU A 68 -21.51 -5.53 -14.38
CA GLU A 68 -22.15 -4.78 -15.48
C GLU A 68 -21.37 -4.96 -16.79
N LEU A 69 -20.04 -4.87 -16.74
CA LEU A 69 -19.20 -5.09 -17.91
C LEU A 69 -19.33 -6.52 -18.48
N HIS A 70 -19.53 -7.52 -17.62
CA HIS A 70 -19.75 -8.89 -18.04
C HIS A 70 -21.16 -9.11 -18.61
N GLU A 71 -22.19 -8.59 -17.94
CA GLU A 71 -23.60 -8.74 -18.34
C GLU A 71 -23.88 -8.02 -19.66
N GLU A 72 -23.46 -6.76 -19.80
CA GLU A 72 -23.75 -5.95 -20.98
C GLU A 72 -22.91 -6.32 -22.21
N LEU A 73 -21.61 -6.60 -22.00
CA LEU A 73 -20.62 -6.75 -23.08
C LEU A 73 -19.96 -8.13 -23.16
N GLY A 74 -20.14 -9.00 -22.16
CA GLY A 74 -19.50 -10.31 -22.11
C GLY A 74 -18.01 -10.27 -21.78
N ILE A 75 -17.50 -9.17 -21.21
CA ILE A 75 -16.07 -9.01 -20.89
C ILE A 75 -15.82 -9.35 -19.42
N VAL A 76 -14.89 -10.27 -19.19
CA VAL A 76 -14.41 -10.65 -17.85
C VAL A 76 -12.99 -10.14 -17.65
N LEU A 77 -12.84 -9.17 -16.75
CA LEU A 77 -11.55 -8.60 -16.37
C LEU A 77 -11.29 -8.77 -14.86
N PRO A 78 -10.02 -9.00 -14.48
CA PRO A 78 -9.58 -8.98 -13.08
C PRO A 78 -9.66 -7.58 -12.49
N LYS A 79 -9.65 -7.50 -11.16
CA LYS A 79 -9.76 -6.23 -10.41
C LYS A 79 -8.67 -5.21 -10.77
N ASP A 80 -7.51 -5.69 -11.17
CA ASP A 80 -6.38 -4.85 -11.55
C ASP A 80 -6.49 -4.26 -12.95
N ALA A 81 -7.56 -4.51 -13.71
CA ALA A 81 -7.81 -3.82 -14.97
C ALA A 81 -8.54 -2.48 -14.78
N PHE A 82 -9.14 -2.27 -13.60
CA PHE A 82 -10.05 -1.16 -13.34
C PHE A 82 -9.35 -0.07 -12.51
N GLU A 83 -9.17 1.10 -13.09
CA GLU A 83 -8.71 2.28 -12.37
C GLU A 83 -9.91 3.13 -11.95
N LEU A 84 -10.17 3.28 -10.65
CA LEU A 84 -11.14 4.28 -10.18
C LEU A 84 -10.54 5.68 -10.37
N ILE A 85 -11.15 6.48 -11.25
CA ILE A 85 -10.63 7.79 -11.63
C ILE A 85 -11.22 8.90 -10.75
N PHE A 86 -12.53 8.92 -10.58
CA PHE A 86 -13.23 9.86 -9.69
C PHE A 86 -14.64 9.35 -9.34
N VAL A 87 -15.20 9.92 -8.28
CA VAL A 87 -16.60 9.76 -7.88
C VAL A 87 -17.28 11.12 -7.93
N PHE A 88 -18.49 11.21 -8.49
CA PHE A 88 -19.22 12.47 -8.51
C PHE A 88 -20.73 12.26 -8.42
N LEU A 89 -21.42 13.26 -7.88
CA LEU A 89 -22.88 13.31 -7.85
C LEU A 89 -23.39 13.90 -9.17
N GLN A 90 -24.32 13.19 -9.81
CA GLN A 90 -25.07 13.66 -10.96
C GLN A 90 -26.55 13.78 -10.60
N GLU A 91 -27.11 14.97 -10.78
CA GLU A 91 -28.51 15.27 -10.51
C GLU A 91 -29.20 15.73 -11.79
N TYR A 92 -30.19 14.97 -12.28
CA TYR A 92 -31.00 15.39 -13.41
C TYR A 92 -32.43 14.86 -13.33
N VAL A 93 -33.35 15.55 -14.00
CA VAL A 93 -34.75 15.18 -14.06
C VAL A 93 -35.18 15.06 -15.53
N ILE A 94 -35.67 13.88 -15.92
CA ILE A 94 -36.21 13.61 -17.27
C ILE A 94 -37.65 13.14 -17.20
N ASN A 95 -38.26 12.90 -18.37
CA ASN A 95 -39.63 12.39 -18.51
C ASN A 95 -40.67 13.25 -17.77
N ASP A 96 -40.61 14.58 -17.98
CA ASP A 96 -41.53 15.56 -17.38
C ASP A 96 -41.64 15.47 -15.84
N GLY A 97 -40.53 15.22 -15.16
CA GLY A 97 -40.50 15.16 -13.70
C GLY A 97 -40.76 13.77 -13.10
N LYS A 98 -40.95 12.74 -13.93
CA LYS A 98 -41.26 11.37 -13.46
C LYS A 98 -40.04 10.51 -13.20
N PHE A 99 -38.86 10.96 -13.63
CA PHE A 99 -37.60 10.28 -13.43
C PHE A 99 -36.59 11.28 -12.85
N ILE A 100 -36.30 11.13 -11.56
CA ILE A 100 -35.38 11.97 -10.79
C ILE A 100 -34.13 11.14 -10.50
N ASN A 101 -33.04 11.44 -11.21
CA ASN A 101 -31.77 10.76 -11.06
C ASN A 101 -30.87 11.54 -10.10
N ASN A 102 -30.69 11.03 -8.88
CA ASN A 102 -29.76 11.58 -7.88
C ASN A 102 -28.67 10.54 -7.61
N GLU A 103 -27.67 10.48 -8.48
CA GLU A 103 -26.80 9.33 -8.60
C GLU A 103 -25.33 9.67 -8.33
N TYR A 104 -24.71 8.96 -7.40
CA TYR A 104 -23.27 8.99 -7.20
C TYR A 104 -22.60 7.99 -8.14
N ASN A 105 -21.85 8.51 -9.10
CA ASN A 105 -21.21 7.73 -10.15
C ASN A 105 -19.74 7.46 -9.82
N ASP A 106 -19.42 6.19 -9.65
CA ASP A 106 -18.05 5.69 -9.55
C ASP A 106 -17.49 5.42 -10.95
N VAL A 107 -16.56 6.25 -11.39
CA VAL A 107 -16.05 6.21 -12.77
C VAL A 107 -14.75 5.42 -12.86
N TYR A 108 -14.80 4.29 -13.55
CA TYR A 108 -13.66 3.43 -13.83
C TYR A 108 -13.15 3.57 -15.25
N LEU A 109 -11.83 3.53 -15.41
CA LEU A 109 -11.17 3.41 -16.71
C LEU A 109 -10.44 2.06 -16.80
N VAL A 110 -10.74 1.34 -17.87
CA VAL A 110 -10.02 0.15 -18.33
C VAL A 110 -9.21 0.55 -19.56
N THR A 111 -7.91 0.28 -19.52
CA THR A 111 -7.01 0.56 -20.66
C THR A 111 -6.61 -0.74 -21.34
N THR A 112 -7.08 -0.94 -22.56
CA THR A 112 -6.67 -2.06 -23.42
C THR A 112 -5.55 -1.61 -24.36
N ILE A 113 -4.70 -2.52 -24.81
CA ILE A 113 -3.64 -2.19 -25.76
C ILE A 113 -4.24 -1.94 -27.13
N ASP A 114 -5.05 -2.88 -27.61
CA ASP A 114 -5.75 -2.81 -28.89
C ASP A 114 -7.28 -2.80 -28.70
N PRO A 115 -8.04 -2.35 -29.72
CA PRO A 115 -9.47 -2.54 -29.77
C PRO A 115 -9.86 -4.02 -29.69
N ILE A 116 -10.83 -4.34 -28.84
CA ILE A 116 -11.46 -5.67 -28.81
C ILE A 116 -12.21 -5.89 -30.13
N PRO A 117 -12.00 -7.01 -30.85
CA PRO A 117 -12.75 -7.33 -32.06
C PRO A 117 -14.26 -7.32 -31.80
N LEU A 118 -15.04 -6.73 -32.71
CA LEU A 118 -16.48 -6.53 -32.49
C LEU A 118 -17.25 -7.85 -32.33
N GLU A 119 -16.77 -8.92 -32.94
CA GLU A 119 -17.33 -10.27 -32.85
C GLU A 119 -16.96 -11.02 -31.56
N ALA A 120 -16.06 -10.46 -30.73
CA ALA A 120 -15.66 -11.02 -29.44
C ALA A 120 -16.65 -10.68 -28.32
N PHE A 121 -17.46 -9.64 -28.50
CA PHE A 121 -18.47 -9.21 -27.54
C PHE A 121 -19.65 -10.18 -27.49
N THR A 122 -20.23 -10.34 -26.31
CA THR A 122 -21.52 -11.02 -26.12
C THR A 122 -22.48 -9.98 -25.56
N LEU A 123 -23.29 -9.41 -26.45
CA LEU A 123 -24.18 -8.30 -26.09
C LEU A 123 -25.47 -8.81 -25.47
N GLN A 124 -25.87 -8.24 -24.34
CA GLN A 124 -27.19 -8.48 -23.76
C GLN A 124 -28.24 -7.66 -24.53
N GLU A 125 -29.09 -8.33 -25.32
CA GLU A 125 -30.03 -7.68 -26.24
C GLU A 125 -31.01 -6.69 -25.57
N THR A 126 -31.35 -6.92 -24.30
CA THR A 126 -32.23 -6.02 -23.52
C THR A 126 -31.55 -4.73 -23.07
N GLU A 127 -30.23 -4.67 -23.16
CA GLU A 127 -29.38 -3.59 -22.66
C GLU A 127 -28.63 -2.89 -23.81
N VAL A 128 -28.05 -3.68 -24.71
CA VAL A 128 -27.11 -3.23 -25.74
C VAL A 128 -27.49 -3.75 -27.11
N SER A 129 -27.62 -2.84 -28.07
CA SER A 129 -27.92 -3.17 -29.48
C SER A 129 -26.70 -3.22 -30.38
N ALA A 130 -25.63 -2.49 -30.06
CA ALA A 130 -24.40 -2.45 -30.85
C ALA A 130 -23.25 -1.88 -30.02
N VAL A 131 -22.02 -2.07 -30.50
CA VAL A 131 -20.82 -1.41 -29.97
C VAL A 131 -20.01 -0.78 -31.09
N LYS A 132 -19.28 0.28 -30.80
CA LYS A 132 -18.32 0.89 -31.75
C LYS A 132 -17.15 1.53 -31.01
N TYR A 133 -16.03 1.68 -31.71
CA TYR A 133 -14.95 2.55 -31.28
C TYR A 133 -15.08 3.93 -31.92
N ILE A 134 -14.68 4.95 -31.18
CA ILE A 134 -14.61 6.34 -31.65
C ILE A 134 -13.41 7.01 -31.00
N SER A 135 -12.73 7.89 -31.73
CA SER A 135 -11.65 8.69 -31.14
C SER A 135 -12.15 9.45 -29.91
N TYR A 136 -11.37 9.46 -28.82
CA TYR A 136 -11.76 10.17 -27.60
C TYR A 136 -11.94 11.69 -27.84
N GLU A 137 -11.19 12.26 -28.78
CA GLU A 137 -11.29 13.69 -29.16
C GLU A 137 -12.57 13.96 -29.97
N GLU A 138 -12.90 13.07 -30.91
CA GLU A 138 -14.13 13.17 -31.68
C GLU A 138 -15.35 13.02 -30.76
N TYR A 139 -15.34 12.05 -29.86
CA TYR A 139 -16.43 11.86 -28.91
C TYR A 139 -16.61 13.08 -28.01
N ARG A 140 -15.52 13.63 -27.45
CA ARG A 140 -15.57 14.89 -26.69
C ARG A 140 -16.15 16.04 -27.52
N SER A 141 -15.82 16.13 -28.82
CA SER A 141 -16.38 17.15 -29.71
C SER A 141 -17.88 16.97 -29.94
N LEU A 142 -18.35 15.73 -30.15
CA LEU A 142 -19.76 15.43 -30.36
C LEU A 142 -20.59 15.75 -29.12
N LEU A 143 -20.10 15.38 -27.93
CA LEU A 143 -20.73 15.74 -26.65
C LEU A 143 -20.77 17.26 -26.44
N SER A 144 -19.69 17.99 -26.75
CA SER A 144 -19.65 19.46 -26.65
C SER A 144 -20.65 20.18 -27.57
N LYS A 145 -21.14 19.48 -28.61
CA LYS A 145 -22.13 19.98 -29.58
C LYS A 145 -23.53 19.43 -29.31
N GLU A 146 -23.72 18.68 -28.22
CA GLU A 146 -24.99 18.05 -27.85
C GLU A 146 -25.58 17.20 -29.00
N HIS A 147 -24.75 16.39 -29.64
CA HIS A 147 -25.19 15.57 -30.78
C HIS A 147 -26.32 14.60 -30.34
N PRO A 148 -27.48 14.58 -31.04
CA PRO A 148 -28.70 13.92 -30.56
C PRO A 148 -28.62 12.38 -30.46
N ASP A 149 -27.70 11.77 -31.20
CA ASP A 149 -27.47 10.32 -31.16
C ASP A 149 -26.67 9.84 -29.93
N TYR A 150 -26.23 10.74 -29.05
CA TYR A 150 -25.37 10.40 -27.90
C TYR A 150 -26.01 10.85 -26.58
N VAL A 151 -25.78 10.08 -25.52
CA VAL A 151 -26.18 10.44 -24.16
C VAL A 151 -25.46 11.73 -23.75
N PRO A 152 -26.17 12.76 -23.25
CA PRO A 152 -25.61 14.09 -23.03
C PRO A 152 -24.75 14.13 -21.74
N TYR A 153 -23.46 13.81 -21.89
CA TYR A 153 -22.47 13.99 -20.83
C TYR A 153 -21.82 15.36 -20.87
N ASP A 154 -21.73 16.02 -19.71
CA ASP A 154 -21.09 17.33 -19.57
C ASP A 154 -19.55 17.21 -19.65
N VAL A 155 -19.00 17.65 -20.78
CA VAL A 155 -17.55 17.70 -21.04
C VAL A 155 -16.83 18.87 -20.39
N ASN A 156 -17.56 19.85 -19.86
CA ASN A 156 -17.02 20.95 -19.05
C ASN A 156 -17.12 20.65 -17.54
N GLY A 157 -17.98 19.68 -17.18
CA GLY A 157 -18.11 19.13 -15.84
C GLY A 157 -17.15 17.97 -15.59
N GLN A 158 -17.61 16.98 -14.84
CA GLN A 158 -16.80 15.94 -14.24
C GLN A 158 -16.25 14.96 -15.28
N TYR A 159 -17.00 14.66 -16.35
CA TYR A 159 -16.48 13.85 -17.46
C TYR A 159 -15.40 14.56 -18.27
N GLY A 160 -15.31 15.88 -18.22
CA GLY A 160 -14.14 16.62 -18.73
C GLY A 160 -12.82 16.13 -18.13
N GLN A 161 -12.84 15.72 -16.85
CA GLN A 161 -11.66 15.19 -16.16
C GLN A 161 -11.16 13.90 -16.80
N LEU A 162 -12.04 12.99 -17.24
CA LEU A 162 -11.65 11.75 -17.91
C LEU A 162 -10.84 12.04 -19.18
N PHE A 163 -11.38 12.92 -20.04
CA PHE A 163 -10.72 13.27 -21.29
C PHE A 163 -9.38 13.98 -21.05
N ASP A 164 -9.31 14.85 -20.05
CA ASP A 164 -8.07 15.54 -19.69
C ASP A 164 -7.04 14.58 -19.09
N ILE A 165 -7.47 13.56 -18.35
CA ILE A 165 -6.62 12.50 -17.82
C ILE A 165 -6.04 11.65 -18.96
N ILE A 166 -6.88 11.16 -19.89
CA ILE A 166 -6.43 10.41 -21.07
C ILE A 166 -5.45 11.26 -21.88
N LYS A 167 -5.82 12.50 -22.20
CA LYS A 167 -4.98 13.43 -22.94
C LYS A 167 -3.64 13.67 -22.25
N LYS A 168 -3.62 13.90 -20.93
CA LYS A 168 -2.38 14.15 -20.19
C LYS A 168 -1.47 12.91 -20.14
N ARG A 169 -2.04 11.70 -20.05
CA ARG A 169 -1.30 10.44 -20.02
C ARG A 169 -0.56 10.17 -21.33
N TYR A 170 -1.25 10.38 -22.46
CA TYR A 170 -0.74 10.00 -23.78
C TYR A 170 -0.18 11.16 -24.61
N LYS A 171 -0.41 12.42 -24.22
CA LYS A 171 0.28 13.58 -24.80
C LYS A 171 1.68 13.72 -24.19
N GLU A 172 2.60 12.91 -24.69
CA GLU A 172 3.90 12.73 -24.08
C GLU A 172 4.83 13.95 -24.25
N ASN A 173 5.35 14.46 -23.13
CA ASN A 173 6.54 15.31 -23.12
C ASN A 173 7.64 14.59 -22.32
N THR A 174 8.26 13.62 -22.97
CA THR A 174 9.30 12.76 -22.39
C THR A 174 10.40 13.58 -21.73
N ALA A 175 10.85 14.68 -22.35
CA ALA A 175 11.88 15.56 -21.80
C ALA A 175 11.47 16.20 -20.47
N ALA A 176 10.26 16.71 -20.36
CA ALA A 176 9.75 17.28 -19.10
C ALA A 176 9.58 16.22 -18.01
N ARG A 177 9.11 15.02 -18.36
CA ARG A 177 9.00 13.89 -17.43
C ARG A 177 10.38 13.45 -16.92
N SER A 178 11.35 13.27 -17.81
CA SER A 178 12.73 12.92 -17.44
C SER A 178 13.35 13.96 -16.52
N LEU A 179 13.22 15.26 -16.83
CA LEU A 179 13.74 16.34 -15.98
C LEU A 179 13.11 16.32 -14.58
N THR A 180 11.81 16.02 -14.50
CA THR A 180 11.10 15.91 -13.22
C THR A 180 11.65 14.75 -12.38
N LEU A 181 11.76 13.56 -12.97
CA LEU A 181 12.32 12.39 -12.28
C LEU A 181 13.78 12.58 -11.88
N GLN A 182 14.61 13.21 -12.72
CA GLN A 182 16.00 13.54 -12.39
C GLN A 182 16.10 14.46 -11.17
N LYS A 183 15.27 15.51 -11.10
CA LYS A 183 15.21 16.38 -9.91
C LYS A 183 14.78 15.61 -8.66
N GLN A 184 13.79 14.73 -8.80
CA GLN A 184 13.31 13.92 -7.69
C GLN A 184 14.37 12.93 -7.18
N LEU A 185 15.09 12.26 -8.09
CA LEU A 185 16.21 11.37 -7.81
C LEU A 185 17.39 12.12 -7.19
N GLY A 186 17.67 13.33 -7.65
CA GLY A 186 18.76 14.18 -7.11
C GLY A 186 18.63 14.54 -5.63
N ARG A 187 17.48 14.25 -5.00
CA ARG A 187 17.28 14.37 -3.55
C ARG A 187 17.91 13.23 -2.75
N TYR A 188 18.26 12.12 -3.40
CA TYR A 188 18.83 10.93 -2.77
C TYR A 188 20.29 10.78 -3.17
N ALA A 189 21.19 11.00 -2.21
CA ALA A 189 22.62 10.80 -2.44
C ALA A 189 22.93 9.29 -2.53
N PRO A 190 23.57 8.81 -3.61
CA PRO A 190 24.01 7.42 -3.68
C PRO A 190 25.20 7.21 -2.74
N VAL A 191 25.07 6.26 -1.81
CA VAL A 191 26.11 5.93 -0.83
C VAL A 191 26.37 4.43 -0.85
N SER A 192 27.64 4.04 -0.98
CA SER A 192 28.06 2.66 -0.78
C SER A 192 28.28 2.42 0.70
N LEU A 193 27.47 1.56 1.31
CA LEU A 193 27.63 1.14 2.69
C LEU A 193 28.64 -0.02 2.75
N SER A 194 29.56 0.06 3.70
CA SER A 194 30.49 -1.02 4.03
C SER A 194 30.37 -1.33 5.52
N ALA A 195 30.41 -2.61 5.86
CA ALA A 195 30.55 -3.07 7.24
C ALA A 195 31.78 -3.97 7.34
N GLU A 196 32.55 -3.80 8.41
CA GLU A 196 33.67 -4.69 8.69
C GLU A 196 33.13 -6.05 9.13
N LEU A 197 33.48 -7.09 8.37
CA LEU A 197 33.05 -8.46 8.66
C LEU A 197 34.06 -9.22 9.53
N THR A 198 35.08 -8.56 10.08
CA THR A 198 36.06 -9.19 10.96
C THR A 198 35.37 -9.64 12.25
N GLY A 199 35.78 -10.78 12.79
CA GLY A 199 35.15 -11.38 13.97
C GLY A 199 33.88 -12.21 13.71
N LEU A 200 33.34 -12.22 12.48
CA LEU A 200 32.35 -13.24 12.10
C LEU A 200 33.02 -14.59 11.89
N SER A 201 32.45 -15.63 12.50
CA SER A 201 32.83 -17.02 12.26
C SER A 201 32.50 -17.45 10.82
N ASP A 202 33.10 -18.53 10.34
CA ASP A 202 32.79 -19.07 9.00
C ASP A 202 31.31 -19.46 8.88
N GLY A 203 30.74 -20.06 9.93
CA GLY A 203 29.31 -20.38 10.02
C GLY A 203 28.41 -19.15 9.91
N ASP A 204 28.75 -18.06 10.62
CA ASP A 204 27.96 -16.82 10.54
C ASP A 204 28.09 -16.11 9.19
N ARG A 205 29.24 -16.25 8.50
CA ARG A 205 29.41 -15.73 7.13
C ARG A 205 28.53 -16.48 6.14
N GLU A 206 28.44 -17.80 6.27
CA GLU A 206 27.53 -18.60 5.45
C GLU A 206 26.05 -18.29 5.79
N ALA A 207 25.73 -18.17 7.07
CA ALA A 207 24.40 -17.76 7.54
C ALA A 207 24.01 -16.38 6.98
N LEU A 208 24.92 -15.39 6.97
CA LEU A 208 24.69 -14.07 6.37
C LEU A 208 24.23 -14.16 4.91
N GLY A 209 24.84 -15.04 4.11
CA GLY A 209 24.43 -15.26 2.71
C GLY A 209 23.00 -15.79 2.58
N LEU A 210 22.55 -16.63 3.51
CA LEU A 210 21.18 -17.14 3.57
C LEU A 210 20.20 -16.07 4.08
N LEU A 211 20.62 -15.26 5.05
CA LEU A 211 19.82 -14.15 5.59
C LEU A 211 19.52 -13.09 4.54
N ILE A 212 20.51 -12.71 3.71
CA ILE A 212 20.27 -11.80 2.58
C ILE A 212 19.25 -12.40 1.59
N LYS A 213 19.30 -13.72 1.35
CA LYS A 213 18.30 -14.38 0.50
C LYS A 213 16.91 -14.36 1.14
N ALA A 214 16.80 -14.55 2.46
CA ALA A 214 15.53 -14.46 3.20
C ALA A 214 14.98 -13.02 3.17
N ALA A 215 15.83 -12.00 3.37
CA ALA A 215 15.46 -10.60 3.27
C ALA A 215 14.93 -10.24 1.87
N LYS A 216 15.51 -10.79 0.79
CA LYS A 216 14.97 -10.63 -0.57
C LYS A 216 13.59 -11.25 -0.75
N VAL A 217 13.24 -12.29 0.00
CA VAL A 217 11.87 -12.84 -0.01
C VAL A 217 10.92 -11.90 0.74
N VAL A 218 11.38 -11.26 1.81
CA VAL A 218 10.63 -10.22 2.53
C VAL A 218 10.30 -9.01 1.62
N ASP A 219 11.22 -8.62 0.73
CA ASP A 219 10.93 -7.62 -0.31
C ASP A 219 9.71 -7.99 -1.17
N GLU A 220 9.61 -9.25 -1.61
CA GLU A 220 8.47 -9.73 -2.40
C GLU A 220 7.14 -9.58 -1.64
N ILE A 221 7.13 -9.92 -0.35
CA ILE A 221 5.95 -9.79 0.50
C ILE A 221 5.56 -8.31 0.63
N PHE A 222 6.53 -7.44 0.87
CA PHE A 222 6.27 -6.00 1.01
C PHE A 222 5.69 -5.40 -0.27
N TYR A 223 6.17 -5.78 -1.46
CA TYR A 223 5.56 -5.32 -2.72
C TYR A 223 4.07 -5.69 -2.79
N HIS A 224 3.70 -6.90 -2.36
CA HIS A 224 2.30 -7.31 -2.27
C HIS A 224 1.51 -6.55 -1.21
N GLN A 225 2.12 -6.17 -0.07
CA GLN A 225 1.46 -5.38 0.97
C GLN A 225 1.13 -3.97 0.51
N VAL A 226 1.99 -3.35 -0.30
CA VAL A 226 1.79 -1.98 -0.81
C VAL A 226 0.62 -1.92 -1.81
N TRP A 227 0.61 -2.80 -2.82
CA TRP A 227 -0.46 -2.86 -3.82
C TRP A 227 -0.46 -4.20 -4.55
N TYR A 228 -1.64 -4.76 -4.84
CA TYR A 228 -1.75 -6.09 -5.44
C TYR A 228 -1.07 -6.22 -6.82
N SER A 229 -1.00 -5.13 -7.60
CA SER A 229 -0.32 -5.11 -8.91
C SER A 229 1.12 -4.63 -8.88
N ASN A 230 1.62 -4.24 -7.70
CA ASN A 230 2.96 -3.70 -7.56
C ASN A 230 4.07 -4.67 -8.04
N PRO A 231 4.00 -5.99 -7.78
CA PRO A 231 5.00 -6.93 -8.30
C PRO A 231 5.04 -6.95 -9.82
N ALA A 232 3.88 -6.94 -10.49
CA ALA A 232 3.80 -6.91 -11.95
C ALA A 232 4.38 -5.59 -12.51
N LEU A 233 4.09 -4.46 -11.86
CA LEU A 233 4.67 -3.16 -12.23
C LEU A 233 6.19 -3.15 -12.05
N ARG A 234 6.72 -3.66 -10.93
CA ARG A 234 8.15 -3.76 -10.68
C ARG A 234 8.85 -4.54 -11.78
N ASP A 235 8.35 -5.74 -12.08
CA ASP A 235 8.97 -6.62 -13.05
C ASP A 235 8.94 -5.99 -14.45
N TRP A 236 7.82 -5.37 -14.81
CA TRP A 236 7.69 -4.60 -16.04
C TRP A 236 8.72 -3.46 -16.13
N LEU A 237 8.80 -2.60 -15.12
CA LEU A 237 9.74 -1.47 -15.11
C LEU A 237 11.20 -1.94 -15.17
N LYS A 238 11.51 -3.04 -14.48
CA LYS A 238 12.85 -3.63 -14.51
C LYS A 238 13.21 -4.15 -15.89
N ASP A 239 12.32 -4.90 -16.53
CA ASP A 239 12.55 -5.50 -17.84
C ASP A 239 12.65 -4.45 -18.95
N HIS A 240 12.03 -3.28 -18.76
CA HIS A 240 12.05 -2.16 -19.69
C HIS A 240 13.00 -1.02 -19.30
N ALA A 241 13.78 -1.18 -18.22
CA ALA A 241 14.62 -0.11 -17.67
C ALA A 241 15.65 0.42 -18.69
N ASP A 242 16.11 -0.43 -19.61
CA ASP A 242 17.11 -0.08 -20.62
C ASP A 242 16.50 0.37 -21.96
N ALA A 243 15.16 0.48 -22.05
CA ALA A 243 14.47 0.86 -23.29
C ALA A 243 14.67 2.34 -23.66
N SER A 244 14.70 3.22 -22.65
CA SER A 244 14.95 4.66 -22.83
C SER A 244 15.51 5.29 -21.56
N GLU A 245 16.07 6.50 -21.66
CA GLU A 245 16.50 7.25 -20.47
C GLU A 245 15.32 7.55 -19.52
N LEU A 246 14.12 7.79 -20.06
CA LEU A 246 12.94 7.97 -19.23
C LEU A 246 12.61 6.68 -18.45
N ASP A 247 12.67 5.52 -19.09
CA ASP A 247 12.34 4.24 -18.44
C ASP A 247 13.38 3.85 -17.38
N LYS A 248 14.65 4.15 -17.63
CA LYS A 248 15.71 4.04 -16.63
C LYS A 248 15.42 4.89 -15.40
N LEU A 249 15.01 6.14 -15.60
CA LEU A 249 14.66 7.05 -14.50
C LEU A 249 13.41 6.58 -13.74
N LYS A 250 12.39 6.07 -14.45
CA LYS A 250 11.20 5.45 -13.82
C LYS A 250 11.61 4.29 -12.92
N TRP A 251 12.46 3.40 -13.43
CA TRP A 251 12.95 2.24 -12.68
C TRP A 251 13.76 2.64 -11.44
N LEU A 252 14.72 3.56 -11.59
CA LEU A 252 15.54 4.03 -10.46
C LEU A 252 14.69 4.69 -9.38
N TYR A 253 13.71 5.51 -9.76
CA TYR A 253 12.85 6.17 -8.79
C TYR A 253 11.84 5.21 -8.16
N TYR A 254 11.35 4.24 -8.92
CA TYR A 254 10.57 3.12 -8.39
C TYR A 254 11.34 2.34 -7.32
N LEU A 255 12.63 2.01 -7.54
CA LEU A 255 13.44 1.28 -6.57
C LEU A 255 13.53 1.98 -5.20
N ILE A 256 13.61 3.31 -5.20
CA ILE A 256 13.64 4.12 -3.96
C ILE A 256 12.29 4.08 -3.25
N ASN A 257 11.19 4.21 -3.98
CA ASN A 257 9.85 4.33 -3.40
C ASN A 257 9.17 2.96 -3.17
N LYS A 258 9.68 1.89 -3.80
CA LYS A 258 9.11 0.54 -3.88
C LYS A 258 7.64 0.48 -4.33
N SER A 259 7.18 1.52 -5.02
CA SER A 259 5.79 1.71 -5.45
C SER A 259 5.71 2.81 -6.52
N PRO A 260 4.59 2.94 -7.26
CA PRO A 260 4.39 4.06 -8.19
C PRO A 260 4.12 5.41 -7.51
N TRP A 261 3.99 5.44 -6.18
CA TRP A 261 3.68 6.65 -5.41
C TRP A 261 4.92 7.21 -4.73
N GLN A 262 4.95 8.54 -4.62
CA GLN A 262 6.04 9.24 -3.94
C GLN A 262 5.95 9.04 -2.43
N VAL A 263 7.04 8.58 -1.82
CA VAL A 263 7.18 8.42 -0.37
C VAL A 263 7.40 9.76 0.31
N PHE A 264 6.71 9.97 1.44
CA PHE A 264 6.80 11.17 2.28
C PHE A 264 7.90 11.08 3.35
N LEU A 265 8.42 12.24 3.76
CA LEU A 265 9.22 12.50 4.97
C LEU A 265 8.30 13.05 6.06
N GLY A 266 7.66 12.16 6.81
CA GLY A 266 6.64 12.53 7.79
C GLY A 266 7.09 12.59 9.23
N LEU A 267 8.05 13.47 9.52
CA LEU A 267 8.24 14.07 10.83
C LEU A 267 8.64 15.53 10.59
N LEU A 268 7.75 16.45 10.99
CA LEU A 268 7.78 17.93 10.87
C LEU A 268 7.29 18.58 9.55
N PHE A 269 6.05 19.09 9.63
CA PHE A 269 5.59 20.41 9.11
C PHE A 269 6.20 20.93 7.80
N VAL A 270 5.97 20.25 6.67
CA VAL A 270 5.84 20.96 5.39
C VAL A 270 4.75 20.29 4.56
N SER A 271 3.58 20.93 4.48
CA SER A 271 2.56 20.57 3.50
C SER A 271 3.11 20.84 2.11
N SER A 272 3.42 19.79 1.36
CA SER A 272 3.69 19.93 -0.07
C SER A 272 2.65 19.14 -0.84
N LEU A 273 2.03 19.79 -1.82
CA LEU A 273 0.80 19.40 -2.49
C LEU A 273 0.84 18.05 -3.25
N ASP A 274 1.92 17.27 -3.20
CA ASP A 274 2.16 16.06 -4.02
C ASP A 274 2.33 14.73 -3.24
N GLU A 275 1.91 14.71 -1.98
CA GLU A 275 1.96 13.53 -1.09
C GLU A 275 1.16 12.34 -1.64
N ASN A 276 1.74 11.12 -1.57
CA ASN A 276 1.11 9.87 -2.02
C ASN A 276 0.55 9.92 -3.46
N LYS A 277 0.99 10.88 -4.26
CA LYS A 277 0.64 10.96 -5.68
C LYS A 277 1.54 10.05 -6.48
N ALA A 278 0.93 9.40 -7.46
CA ALA A 278 1.64 8.57 -8.40
C ALA A 278 2.55 9.45 -9.27
N PHE A 279 3.83 9.08 -9.38
CA PHE A 279 4.73 9.66 -10.37
C PHE A 279 4.68 8.91 -11.71
N LEU A 280 4.07 7.73 -11.70
CA LEU A 280 3.69 6.96 -12.88
C LEU A 280 2.18 7.08 -13.12
N THR A 281 1.75 6.68 -14.30
CA THR A 281 0.33 6.49 -14.65
C THR A 281 0.10 5.08 -15.15
N THR A 282 -1.16 4.66 -15.28
CA THR A 282 -1.51 3.35 -15.87
C THR A 282 -0.88 3.12 -17.25
N ALA A 283 -0.59 4.17 -18.03
CA ALA A 283 0.13 4.07 -19.29
C ALA A 283 1.57 3.50 -19.14
N ASP A 284 2.22 3.79 -18.01
CA ASP A 284 3.56 3.28 -17.67
C ASP A 284 3.54 1.86 -17.07
N SER A 285 2.35 1.28 -16.89
CA SER A 285 2.16 0.03 -16.17
C SER A 285 2.38 -1.22 -17.02
N ALA A 286 2.39 -2.36 -16.32
CA ALA A 286 2.55 -3.68 -16.91
C ALA A 286 1.39 -4.04 -17.85
N ILE A 287 1.74 -4.66 -18.98
CA ILE A 287 0.78 -5.25 -19.91
C ILE A 287 0.50 -6.70 -19.50
N LYS A 288 -0.77 -7.08 -19.45
CA LYS A 288 -1.22 -8.44 -19.12
C LYS A 288 -2.15 -8.97 -20.22
N LEU A 289 -1.91 -10.21 -20.65
CA LEU A 289 -2.74 -10.92 -21.63
C LEU A 289 -3.76 -11.82 -20.92
N LEU A 290 -5.02 -11.71 -21.32
CA LEU A 290 -6.13 -12.55 -20.86
C LEU A 290 -6.77 -13.28 -22.05
N PRO A 291 -6.38 -14.54 -22.30
CA PRO A 291 -6.90 -15.33 -23.43
C PRO A 291 -8.40 -15.60 -23.40
N LYS A 292 -9.03 -15.51 -22.22
CA LYS A 292 -10.44 -15.87 -21.98
C LYS A 292 -11.26 -14.71 -21.43
N ALA A 293 -10.83 -13.47 -21.66
CA ALA A 293 -11.58 -12.29 -21.21
C ALA A 293 -12.90 -12.11 -21.96
N THR A 294 -13.02 -12.61 -23.19
CA THR A 294 -14.21 -12.49 -24.04
C THR A 294 -14.43 -13.78 -24.83
N LYS A 295 -15.41 -13.80 -25.75
CA LYS A 295 -15.57 -14.88 -26.72
C LYS A 295 -14.30 -14.99 -27.59
N SER A 296 -13.89 -16.21 -27.88
CA SER A 296 -12.75 -16.49 -28.78
C SER A 296 -13.08 -16.10 -30.22
N VAL A 297 -12.12 -15.45 -30.89
CA VAL A 297 -12.26 -14.93 -32.25
C VAL A 297 -11.01 -15.29 -33.05
N GLY A 298 -11.18 -16.12 -34.08
CA GLY A 298 -10.13 -16.39 -35.08
C GLY A 298 -8.73 -16.63 -34.50
N GLU A 299 -7.76 -15.84 -34.96
CA GLU A 299 -6.36 -15.87 -34.53
C GLU A 299 -6.03 -14.91 -33.37
N TRP A 300 -7.04 -14.22 -32.82
CA TRP A 300 -6.82 -13.26 -31.73
C TRP A 300 -6.50 -14.00 -30.43
N LYS A 301 -5.36 -13.65 -29.83
CA LYS A 301 -4.78 -14.38 -28.67
C LYS A 301 -5.48 -14.07 -27.34
N GLY A 302 -6.36 -13.08 -27.33
CA GLY A 302 -7.06 -12.58 -26.15
C GLY A 302 -6.80 -11.10 -25.89
N LEU A 303 -7.34 -10.63 -24.79
CA LEU A 303 -7.34 -9.21 -24.43
C LEU A 303 -6.05 -8.83 -23.70
N GLU A 304 -5.31 -7.88 -24.25
CA GLU A 304 -4.19 -7.23 -23.56
C GLU A 304 -4.64 -5.94 -22.89
N TYR A 305 -4.31 -5.76 -21.61
CA TYR A 305 -4.67 -4.58 -20.83
C TYR A 305 -3.53 -4.10 -19.95
N LYS A 306 -3.58 -2.82 -19.55
CA LYS A 306 -2.66 -2.22 -18.58
C LYS A 306 -3.15 -2.48 -17.15
N ALA A 307 -2.28 -3.02 -16.29
CA ALA A 307 -2.58 -3.17 -14.88
C ALA A 307 -2.73 -1.79 -14.20
N ALA A 308 -3.91 -1.46 -13.74
CA ALA A 308 -4.26 -0.20 -13.13
C ALA A 308 -3.69 -0.04 -11.71
N PHE A 309 -3.39 1.22 -11.38
CA PHE A 309 -3.21 1.69 -10.01
C PHE A 309 -3.76 3.11 -9.91
N PRO A 310 -4.35 3.49 -8.77
CA PRO A 310 -4.94 4.81 -8.60
C PRO A 310 -3.87 5.91 -8.53
N ILE A 311 -4.26 7.13 -8.90
CA ILE A 311 -3.39 8.33 -8.80
C ILE A 311 -2.96 8.58 -7.35
N LEU A 312 -3.88 8.37 -6.40
CA LEU A 312 -3.58 8.45 -4.97
C LEU A 312 -3.38 7.05 -4.41
N LYS A 313 -2.36 6.89 -3.59
CA LYS A 313 -2.12 5.63 -2.88
C LYS A 313 -3.32 5.29 -1.99
N PRO A 314 -3.87 4.07 -2.08
CA PRO A 314 -4.96 3.63 -1.21
C PRO A 314 -4.52 3.65 0.26
N ALA A 315 -5.35 4.23 1.13
CA ALA A 315 -5.02 4.36 2.55
C ALA A 315 -4.85 2.99 3.24
N GLY A 316 -5.61 1.98 2.83
CA GLY A 316 -5.50 0.61 3.35
C GLY A 316 -4.43 -0.24 2.67
N ALA A 317 -3.63 0.34 1.76
CA ALA A 317 -2.70 -0.38 0.90
C ALA A 317 -3.36 -1.64 0.29
N ASN A 318 -2.76 -2.83 0.43
CA ASN A 318 -3.37 -4.11 0.05
C ASN A 318 -3.76 -4.97 1.26
N PHE A 319 -3.92 -4.37 2.44
CA PHE A 319 -4.34 -5.09 3.64
C PHE A 319 -5.85 -5.27 3.73
N TYR A 320 -6.60 -4.46 2.99
CA TYR A 320 -8.05 -4.43 2.97
C TYR A 320 -8.54 -4.48 1.50
N PRO A 321 -9.82 -4.81 1.25
CA PRO A 321 -10.40 -4.64 -0.08
C PRO A 321 -10.28 -3.16 -0.51
N PRO A 322 -9.91 -2.88 -1.78
CA PRO A 322 -9.54 -1.53 -2.22
C PRO A 322 -10.71 -0.53 -2.19
N ASP A 323 -11.95 -1.03 -2.19
CA ASP A 323 -13.18 -0.25 -2.14
C ASP A 323 -13.85 -0.25 -0.76
N MET A 324 -13.23 -0.88 0.24
CA MET A 324 -13.75 -0.92 1.61
C MET A 324 -13.53 0.43 2.30
N ASP A 325 -14.59 0.99 2.87
CA ASP A 325 -14.50 2.17 3.72
C ASP A 325 -14.47 1.81 5.21
N LYS A 326 -14.24 2.82 6.06
CA LYS A 326 -14.19 2.61 7.52
C LYS A 326 -15.53 2.17 8.09
N MET A 327 -16.65 2.66 7.54
CA MET A 327 -17.97 2.37 8.07
C MET A 327 -18.33 0.90 7.84
N GLU A 328 -18.02 0.37 6.66
CA GLU A 328 -18.21 -1.04 6.35
C GLU A 328 -17.42 -1.93 7.29
N PHE A 329 -16.14 -1.62 7.52
CA PHE A 329 -15.29 -2.36 8.45
C PHE A 329 -15.86 -2.33 9.87
N GLU A 330 -16.29 -1.17 10.36
CA GLU A 330 -16.86 -1.04 11.71
C GLU A 330 -18.19 -1.79 11.87
N LEU A 331 -19.05 -1.76 10.86
CA LEU A 331 -20.31 -2.53 10.86
C LEU A 331 -20.02 -4.03 10.89
N TRP A 332 -19.11 -4.51 10.04
CA TRP A 332 -18.69 -5.92 10.05
C TRP A 332 -18.06 -6.31 11.39
N LYS A 333 -17.12 -5.51 11.90
CA LYS A 333 -16.43 -5.74 13.17
C LYS A 333 -17.43 -5.87 14.33
N SER A 334 -18.46 -5.04 14.38
CA SER A 334 -19.51 -5.10 15.42
C SER A 334 -20.32 -6.40 15.46
N THR A 335 -20.21 -7.23 14.43
CA THR A 335 -20.85 -8.56 14.38
C THR A 335 -19.93 -9.70 14.81
N LEU A 336 -18.66 -9.41 15.07
CA LEU A 336 -17.65 -10.39 15.42
C LEU A 336 -17.68 -10.72 16.91
N THR A 337 -17.19 -11.91 17.26
CA THR A 337 -16.82 -12.24 18.64
C THR A 337 -15.53 -11.51 19.04
N GLU A 338 -15.27 -11.36 20.34
CA GLU A 338 -14.05 -10.70 20.85
C GLU A 338 -12.76 -11.27 20.24
N SER A 339 -12.63 -12.60 20.14
CA SER A 339 -11.47 -13.24 19.50
C SER A 339 -11.33 -12.87 18.02
N GLN A 340 -12.44 -12.75 17.30
CA GLN A 340 -12.43 -12.39 15.88
C GLN A 340 -12.17 -10.90 15.69
N GLU A 341 -12.61 -10.04 16.61
CA GLU A 341 -12.25 -8.62 16.61
C GLU A 341 -10.75 -8.42 16.83
N LEU A 342 -10.15 -9.18 17.74
CA LEU A 342 -8.69 -9.19 17.93
C LEU A 342 -7.96 -9.61 16.65
N ASP A 343 -8.43 -10.65 15.95
CA ASP A 343 -7.87 -11.03 14.65
C ASP A 343 -8.07 -9.92 13.60
N ALA A 344 -9.24 -9.29 13.57
CA ALA A 344 -9.58 -8.25 12.60
C ALA A 344 -8.78 -6.96 12.79
N THR A 345 -8.45 -6.63 14.03
CA THR A 345 -7.70 -5.42 14.42
C THR A 345 -6.22 -5.68 14.70
N GLY A 346 -5.81 -6.95 14.72
CA GLY A 346 -4.43 -7.35 14.98
C GLY A 346 -3.46 -7.06 13.83
N PHE A 347 -2.17 -7.13 14.16
CA PHE A 347 -1.05 -6.81 13.28
C PHE A 347 -0.89 -7.76 12.09
N PHE A 348 -1.20 -9.04 12.26
CA PHE A 348 -0.73 -10.12 11.39
C PHE A 348 -1.84 -10.76 10.56
N THR A 349 -2.86 -9.98 10.18
CA THR A 349 -3.98 -10.43 9.34
C THR A 349 -4.28 -9.42 8.24
N VAL A 350 -4.79 -9.89 7.11
CA VAL A 350 -5.43 -9.06 6.08
C VAL A 350 -6.94 -9.28 6.11
N ILE A 351 -7.70 -8.30 5.63
CA ILE A 351 -9.14 -8.39 5.44
C ILE A 351 -9.42 -8.62 3.96
N LYS A 352 -10.28 -9.57 3.65
CA LYS A 352 -10.68 -9.92 2.27
C LYS A 352 -12.19 -10.04 2.17
N ARG A 353 -12.69 -9.98 0.93
CA ARG A 353 -14.09 -10.26 0.56
C ARG A 353 -14.23 -11.68 0.03
N ARG A 354 -15.31 -12.39 0.33
CA ARG A 354 -15.56 -13.74 -0.23
C ARG A 354 -15.92 -13.66 -1.71
N SER A 355 -16.73 -12.66 -2.07
CA SER A 355 -17.13 -12.37 -3.45
C SER A 355 -15.95 -12.16 -4.43
N GLU A 356 -14.79 -11.71 -3.95
CA GLU A 356 -13.58 -11.60 -4.76
C GLU A 356 -13.06 -12.96 -5.26
N PHE A 357 -13.30 -14.04 -4.52
CA PHE A 357 -12.85 -15.39 -4.87
C PHE A 357 -13.77 -16.05 -5.90
N ASP A 358 -15.07 -15.80 -5.82
CA ASP A 358 -16.07 -16.38 -6.72
C ASP A 358 -15.93 -15.85 -8.16
N LEU A 359 -15.52 -14.59 -8.32
CA LEU A 359 -15.27 -13.95 -9.62
C LEU A 359 -13.84 -14.15 -10.16
N GLY A 360 -12.94 -14.75 -9.39
CA GLY A 360 -11.52 -14.93 -9.72
C GLY A 360 -11.13 -16.36 -10.13
N SER A 361 -12.00 -17.34 -9.86
CA SER A 361 -11.81 -18.72 -10.29
C SER A 361 -12.22 -18.87 -11.76
N PRO A 362 -11.40 -19.49 -12.64
CA PRO A 362 -11.86 -19.85 -13.97
C PRO A 362 -12.94 -20.93 -13.82
N LEU A 363 -14.21 -20.50 -13.79
CA LEU A 363 -15.43 -21.30 -13.87
C LEU A 363 -15.22 -22.76 -13.46
N SER A 364 -15.14 -23.02 -12.16
CA SER A 364 -15.54 -24.35 -11.69
C SER A 364 -17.02 -24.48 -12.06
N ASN A 365 -17.37 -25.57 -12.74
CA ASN A 365 -18.72 -25.91 -13.23
C ASN A 365 -19.74 -26.15 -12.11
N HIS A 366 -19.81 -25.29 -11.10
CA HIS A 366 -20.99 -25.21 -10.26
C HIS A 366 -21.94 -24.24 -10.94
N ALA A 367 -22.98 -24.85 -11.53
CA ALA A 367 -24.16 -24.16 -12.00
C ALA A 367 -24.50 -23.00 -11.05
N ILE A 368 -24.79 -21.85 -11.65
CA ILE A 368 -25.51 -20.75 -11.04
C ILE A 368 -26.91 -21.31 -10.72
N ASP A 369 -27.00 -22.04 -9.62
CA ASP A 369 -28.27 -22.36 -8.98
C ASP A 369 -28.46 -21.30 -7.91
N GLY A 370 -29.56 -20.57 -8.01
CA GLY A 370 -29.89 -19.35 -7.26
C GLY A 370 -30.18 -19.57 -5.78
N THR A 371 -29.38 -20.39 -5.10
CA THR A 371 -29.54 -20.75 -3.70
C THR A 371 -28.18 -20.95 -3.03
N TYR A 372 -27.38 -19.89 -2.94
CA TYR A 372 -26.47 -19.74 -1.81
C TYR A 372 -27.04 -18.68 -0.89
N HIS A 373 -27.71 -19.17 0.16
CA HIS A 373 -28.05 -18.36 1.30
C HIS A 373 -26.77 -17.69 1.83
N LEU A 374 -26.70 -16.36 1.71
CA LEU A 374 -25.85 -15.48 2.49
C LEU A 374 -26.11 -15.75 3.98
N VAL A 375 -25.39 -16.70 4.55
CA VAL A 375 -25.33 -16.88 6.01
C VAL A 375 -24.36 -15.83 6.53
N GLY A 376 -24.89 -14.63 6.74
CA GLY A 376 -24.20 -13.44 7.26
C GLY A 376 -24.41 -12.22 6.36
N SER A 377 -24.79 -11.08 6.94
CA SER A 377 -25.03 -9.82 6.20
C SER A 377 -23.75 -9.10 5.75
N HIS A 378 -22.57 -9.70 5.95
CA HIS A 378 -21.27 -9.06 5.71
C HIS A 378 -20.33 -10.02 4.96
N ASP A 379 -19.69 -9.51 3.89
CA ASP A 379 -18.84 -10.25 2.95
C ASP A 379 -17.34 -10.31 3.38
N LEU A 380 -16.99 -9.61 4.46
CA LEU A 380 -15.61 -9.49 4.94
C LEU A 380 -15.18 -10.67 5.83
N PHE A 381 -13.91 -11.05 5.75
CA PHE A 381 -13.28 -12.03 6.64
C PHE A 381 -11.76 -11.79 6.81
N THR A 382 -11.19 -12.34 7.88
CA THR A 382 -9.76 -12.24 8.19
C THR A 382 -8.96 -13.39 7.56
N VAL A 383 -7.75 -13.09 7.09
CA VAL A 383 -6.76 -14.08 6.64
C VAL A 383 -5.42 -13.80 7.35
N PRO A 384 -4.86 -14.74 8.12
CA PRO A 384 -3.55 -14.55 8.76
C PRO A 384 -2.42 -14.47 7.71
N TYR A 385 -1.37 -13.71 8.02
CA TYR A 385 -0.22 -13.53 7.12
C TYR A 385 0.44 -14.85 6.72
N SER A 386 0.53 -15.82 7.64
CA SER A 386 1.05 -17.16 7.37
C SER A 386 0.28 -17.91 6.28
N LYS A 387 -1.00 -17.57 6.05
CA LYS A 387 -1.83 -18.09 4.96
C LYS A 387 -1.77 -17.20 3.72
N GLU A 388 -1.94 -15.89 3.87
CA GLU A 388 -1.91 -14.93 2.75
C GLU A 388 -0.60 -15.01 1.97
N TYR A 389 0.54 -15.04 2.69
CA TYR A 389 1.88 -15.02 2.11
C TYR A 389 2.57 -16.39 2.19
N ASN A 390 1.81 -17.48 2.29
CA ASN A 390 2.33 -18.81 2.64
C ASN A 390 3.51 -19.28 1.78
N SER A 391 3.41 -19.11 0.45
CA SER A 391 4.44 -19.55 -0.49
C SER A 391 5.78 -18.84 -0.26
N LEU A 392 5.74 -17.53 0.00
CA LEU A 392 6.92 -16.71 0.29
C LEU A 392 7.44 -17.00 1.70
N LEU A 393 6.56 -17.07 2.70
CA LEU A 393 6.93 -17.31 4.09
C LEU A 393 7.56 -18.69 4.30
N ARG A 394 7.11 -19.74 3.60
CA ARG A 394 7.79 -21.05 3.61
C ARG A 394 9.22 -20.96 3.10
N LYS A 395 9.43 -20.26 1.98
CA LYS A 395 10.76 -20.06 1.40
C LYS A 395 11.68 -19.28 2.35
N ALA A 396 11.16 -18.23 2.99
CA ALA A 396 11.90 -17.46 3.98
C ALA A 396 12.23 -18.31 5.23
N ALA A 397 11.26 -19.06 5.76
CA ALA A 397 11.43 -19.95 6.91
C ALA A 397 12.50 -21.03 6.65
N GLU A 398 12.49 -21.67 5.48
CA GLU A 398 13.52 -22.65 5.11
C GLU A 398 14.94 -22.04 5.08
N LEU A 399 15.07 -20.80 4.60
CA LEU A 399 16.36 -20.10 4.58
C LEU A 399 16.81 -19.72 6.00
N LEU A 400 15.88 -19.28 6.85
CA LEU A 400 16.15 -18.93 8.24
C LEU A 400 16.55 -20.14 9.08
N HIS A 401 15.87 -21.29 8.94
CA HIS A 401 16.30 -22.53 9.60
C HIS A 401 17.70 -22.94 9.18
N LYS A 402 18.01 -22.95 7.87
CA LYS A 402 19.36 -23.27 7.38
C LYS A 402 20.41 -22.29 7.90
N ALA A 403 20.07 -21.00 8.01
CA ALA A 403 20.97 -20.01 8.61
C ALA A 403 21.17 -20.26 10.12
N GLY A 404 20.11 -20.64 10.84
CA GLY A 404 20.16 -21.03 12.25
C GLY A 404 21.01 -22.28 12.51
N ASP A 405 20.98 -23.26 11.60
CA ASP A 405 21.81 -24.46 11.68
C ASP A 405 23.32 -24.16 11.56
N LEU A 406 23.67 -23.08 10.85
CA LEU A 406 25.05 -22.62 10.65
C LEU A 406 25.51 -21.59 11.68
N ALA A 407 24.57 -20.94 12.38
CA ALA A 407 24.84 -19.88 13.34
C ALA A 407 25.74 -20.37 14.48
N SER A 408 26.79 -19.62 14.77
CA SER A 408 27.77 -20.01 15.79
C SER A 408 27.29 -19.74 17.21
N SER A 409 26.45 -18.72 17.40
CA SER A 409 25.92 -18.35 18.72
C SER A 409 24.58 -19.05 19.00
N PRO A 410 24.36 -19.56 20.23
CA PRO A 410 23.08 -20.17 20.61
C PRO A 410 21.89 -19.21 20.51
N SER A 411 22.10 -17.92 20.81
CA SER A 411 21.08 -16.87 20.75
C SER A 411 20.65 -16.60 19.31
N LEU A 412 21.60 -16.47 18.37
CA LEU A 412 21.29 -16.29 16.95
C LEU A 412 20.59 -17.53 16.40
N LYS A 413 21.08 -18.72 16.72
CA LYS A 413 20.39 -19.96 16.35
C LYS A 413 18.94 -19.96 16.83
N ARG A 414 18.69 -19.68 18.11
CA ARG A 414 17.34 -19.64 18.67
C ARG A 414 16.46 -18.62 17.93
N LEU A 415 16.95 -17.41 17.69
CA LEU A 415 16.21 -16.38 16.94
C LEU A 415 15.83 -16.88 15.54
N LEU A 416 16.79 -17.41 14.79
CA LEU A 416 16.55 -17.79 13.40
C LEU A 416 15.57 -18.96 13.27
N HIS A 417 15.66 -19.99 14.12
CA HIS A 417 14.69 -21.08 14.11
C HIS A 417 13.30 -20.61 14.57
N SER A 418 13.22 -19.90 15.70
CA SER A 418 11.92 -19.45 16.22
C SER A 418 11.22 -18.45 15.30
N LYS A 419 11.98 -17.59 14.60
CA LYS A 419 11.42 -16.67 13.61
C LYS A 419 10.92 -17.40 12.36
N ALA A 420 11.63 -18.44 11.91
CA ALA A 420 11.17 -19.30 10.84
C ALA A 420 9.84 -20.01 11.20
N ASP A 421 9.73 -20.52 12.42
CA ASP A 421 8.51 -21.15 12.92
C ASP A 421 7.36 -20.12 13.03
N ALA A 422 7.65 -18.91 13.51
CA ALA A 422 6.68 -17.81 13.62
C ALA A 422 6.07 -17.41 12.27
N PHE A 423 6.86 -17.42 11.19
CA PHE A 423 6.36 -17.16 9.84
C PHE A 423 5.28 -18.14 9.39
N LEU A 424 5.30 -19.37 9.92
CA LEU A 424 4.34 -20.41 9.56
C LEU A 424 3.19 -20.52 10.57
N SER A 425 3.44 -20.24 11.85
CA SER A 425 2.42 -20.27 12.91
C SER A 425 1.57 -18.99 12.95
N ASN A 426 2.09 -17.86 12.47
CA ASN A 426 1.54 -16.51 12.64
C ASN A 426 1.62 -15.96 14.08
N ASP A 427 2.36 -16.63 14.96
CA ASP A 427 2.62 -16.18 16.33
C ASP A 427 4.10 -15.82 16.49
N TYR A 428 4.35 -14.53 16.74
CA TYR A 428 5.69 -13.95 16.78
C TYR A 428 6.25 -13.81 18.19
N TYR A 429 5.46 -14.09 19.24
CA TYR A 429 5.80 -13.79 20.63
C TYR A 429 7.15 -14.36 21.06
N ASP A 430 7.34 -15.68 20.91
CA ASP A 430 8.60 -16.35 21.31
C ASP A 430 9.80 -15.89 20.49
N SER A 431 9.58 -15.61 19.20
CA SER A 431 10.64 -15.17 18.28
C SER A 431 11.10 -13.74 18.55
N ASP A 432 10.20 -12.86 18.98
CA ASP A 432 10.53 -11.48 19.35
C ASP A 432 11.23 -11.41 20.70
N ILE A 433 10.87 -12.28 21.66
CA ILE A 433 11.68 -12.46 22.88
C ILE A 433 13.09 -12.95 22.52
N ALA A 434 13.21 -13.94 21.62
CA ALA A 434 14.51 -14.41 21.15
C ALA A 434 15.33 -13.32 20.46
N TRP A 435 14.68 -12.38 19.79
CA TRP A 435 15.31 -11.21 19.17
C TRP A 435 15.80 -10.19 20.20
N MET A 436 15.01 -9.92 21.25
CA MET A 436 15.43 -9.04 22.34
C MET A 436 16.63 -9.60 23.11
N GLU A 437 16.67 -10.92 23.29
CA GLU A 437 17.74 -11.66 23.98
C GLU A 437 18.94 -11.98 23.05
N LEU A 438 18.98 -11.43 21.84
CA LEU A 438 20.04 -11.68 20.88
C LEU A 438 21.40 -11.17 21.38
N ASP A 439 22.32 -12.11 21.62
CA ASP A 439 23.73 -11.84 21.87
C ASP A 439 24.60 -12.51 20.81
N SER A 440 24.85 -11.79 19.72
CA SER A 440 25.65 -12.27 18.58
C SER A 440 26.37 -11.10 17.92
N LYS A 441 27.45 -11.42 17.19
CA LYS A 441 28.14 -10.45 16.34
C LYS A 441 27.30 -10.08 15.11
N LEU A 442 26.51 -11.03 14.61
CA LEU A 442 25.56 -10.81 13.52
C LEU A 442 24.19 -10.46 14.13
N ASP A 443 23.69 -9.28 13.80
CA ASP A 443 22.38 -8.78 14.26
C ASP A 443 21.38 -8.87 13.11
N VAL A 444 20.19 -9.39 13.41
CA VAL A 444 19.16 -9.70 12.43
C VAL A 444 17.81 -9.29 12.98
N THR A 445 17.18 -8.31 12.33
CA THR A 445 15.75 -8.01 12.46
C THR A 445 15.08 -8.47 11.18
N ILE A 446 14.08 -9.34 11.26
CA ILE A 446 13.33 -9.80 10.08
C ILE A 446 11.92 -10.25 10.48
N GLY A 447 10.89 -9.65 9.89
CA GLY A 447 9.50 -9.96 10.21
C GLY A 447 8.55 -8.79 9.94
N PRO A 448 7.25 -8.95 10.30
CA PRO A 448 6.27 -7.90 10.23
C PRO A 448 6.31 -7.02 11.50
N TYR A 449 6.48 -5.70 11.36
CA TYR A 449 6.67 -4.81 12.52
C TYR A 449 5.86 -3.53 12.46
N GLU A 450 6.15 -2.65 11.50
CA GLU A 450 5.61 -1.29 11.49
C GLU A 450 4.25 -1.20 10.80
N THR A 451 3.39 -0.26 11.22
CA THR A 451 2.01 -0.15 10.68
C THR A 451 1.77 1.09 9.82
N TYR A 452 2.81 1.87 9.52
CA TYR A 452 2.68 3.16 8.83
C TYR A 452 2.09 3.06 7.42
N GLU A 453 2.21 1.90 6.77
CA GLU A 453 1.66 1.64 5.44
C GLU A 453 0.14 1.46 5.46
N ASP A 454 -0.42 1.06 6.59
CA ASP A 454 -1.86 1.08 6.84
C ASP A 454 -2.26 2.47 7.35
N ALA A 455 -2.46 3.40 6.43
CA ALA A 455 -2.97 4.74 6.74
C ALA A 455 -4.49 4.75 7.02
N LEU A 456 -5.19 3.62 6.85
CA LEU A 456 -6.62 3.54 7.11
C LEU A 456 -6.88 3.42 8.62
N PHE A 457 -6.21 2.47 9.27
CA PHE A 457 -6.38 2.21 10.71
C PHE A 457 -5.08 2.17 11.51
N GLY A 458 -3.93 1.95 10.86
CA GLY A 458 -2.65 1.73 11.54
C GLY A 458 -2.57 0.40 12.29
N TYR A 459 -3.38 -0.59 11.90
CA TYR A 459 -3.41 -1.92 12.49
C TYR A 459 -2.40 -2.86 11.85
N LYS A 460 -2.17 -2.78 10.53
CA LYS A 460 -1.55 -3.88 9.79
C LYS A 460 -0.05 -3.70 9.61
N ALA A 461 0.72 -4.71 10.00
CA ALA A 461 2.17 -4.64 10.02
C ALA A 461 2.82 -4.95 8.66
N THR A 462 3.83 -4.19 8.27
CA THR A 462 4.63 -4.42 7.07
C THR A 462 5.82 -5.31 7.37
N PHE A 463 6.15 -6.20 6.43
CA PHE A 463 7.37 -6.98 6.49
C PHE A 463 8.58 -6.11 6.17
N GLU A 464 9.61 -6.23 7.00
CA GLU A 464 10.91 -5.58 6.82
C GLU A 464 12.06 -6.46 7.33
N ALA A 465 13.27 -6.10 6.93
CA ALA A 465 14.49 -6.75 7.38
C ALA A 465 15.65 -5.75 7.50
N TYR A 466 16.44 -5.89 8.56
CA TYR A 466 17.72 -5.22 8.76
C TYR A 466 18.74 -6.27 9.20
N ILE A 467 19.84 -6.38 8.44
CA ILE A 467 20.93 -7.31 8.72
C ILE A 467 22.21 -6.50 8.83
N GLY A 468 22.92 -6.64 9.94
CA GLY A 468 24.15 -5.91 10.19
C GLY A 468 25.09 -6.59 11.17
N VAL A 469 26.26 -5.98 11.36
CA VAL A 469 27.25 -6.45 12.34
C VAL A 469 27.22 -5.55 13.55
N ARG A 470 27.12 -6.13 14.74
CA ARG A 470 27.12 -5.41 16.01
C ARG A 470 28.46 -4.69 16.24
N ASP A 471 28.41 -3.40 16.51
CA ASP A 471 29.54 -2.61 16.99
C ASP A 471 29.58 -2.71 18.52
N ASP A 472 30.40 -3.62 19.04
CA ASP A 472 30.47 -3.89 20.48
C ASP A 472 31.00 -2.68 21.26
N LYS A 473 31.88 -1.86 20.66
CA LYS A 473 32.41 -0.67 21.30
C LYS A 473 31.32 0.38 21.45
N ALA A 474 30.61 0.70 20.36
CA ALA A 474 29.52 1.66 20.40
C ALA A 474 28.38 1.16 21.30
N THR A 475 28.00 -0.12 21.18
CA THR A 475 26.98 -0.74 22.04
C THR A 475 27.34 -0.66 23.52
N ALA A 476 28.60 -0.91 23.90
CA ALA A 476 29.06 -0.78 25.29
C ALA A 476 29.01 0.67 25.80
N GLN A 477 29.27 1.66 24.94
CA GLN A 477 29.13 3.08 25.31
C GLN A 477 27.67 3.45 25.61
N LEU A 478 26.70 2.80 24.96
CA LEU A 478 25.28 3.03 25.22
C LEU A 478 24.83 2.49 26.57
N LYS A 479 25.41 1.37 26.98
CA LYS A 479 25.13 0.78 28.30
C LYS A 479 25.37 1.80 29.42
N LEU A 480 26.34 2.70 29.27
CA LEU A 480 26.56 3.79 30.21
C LEU A 480 25.31 4.67 30.38
N PHE A 481 24.64 5.07 29.30
CA PHE A 481 23.44 5.91 29.39
C PHE A 481 22.27 5.13 29.99
N GLY A 482 22.09 3.86 29.58
CA GLY A 482 21.08 2.97 30.14
C GLY A 482 21.23 2.78 31.65
N ASP A 483 22.45 2.48 32.11
CA ASP A 483 22.79 2.27 33.53
C ASP A 483 22.56 3.54 34.39
N ASN A 484 22.46 4.71 33.77
CA ASN A 484 22.29 6.00 34.45
C ASN A 484 20.90 6.64 34.24
N LEU A 485 19.93 5.95 33.61
CA LEU A 485 18.60 6.53 33.36
C LEU A 485 17.91 7.02 34.63
N GLN A 486 17.99 6.27 35.73
CA GLN A 486 17.36 6.67 36.99
C GLN A 486 17.96 7.98 37.55
N VAL A 487 19.26 8.19 37.34
CA VAL A 487 19.95 9.44 37.71
C VAL A 487 19.43 10.58 36.82
N LEU A 488 19.26 10.34 35.51
CA LEU A 488 18.72 11.32 34.58
C LEU A 488 17.28 11.71 34.93
N GLU A 489 16.40 10.74 35.21
CA GLU A 489 15.02 10.95 35.65
C GLU A 489 14.95 11.85 36.90
N GLN A 490 15.75 11.52 37.91
CA GLN A 490 15.79 12.28 39.17
C GLN A 490 16.27 13.73 38.98
N ASN A 491 17.09 13.98 37.96
CA ASN A 491 17.62 15.31 37.64
C ASN A 491 16.82 16.04 36.56
N LEU A 492 15.68 15.51 36.10
CA LEU A 492 14.82 16.25 35.18
C LEU A 492 14.41 17.61 35.80
N PRO A 493 14.43 18.70 35.00
CA PRO A 493 14.13 20.06 35.45
C PRO A 493 12.63 20.29 35.61
N MET A 494 11.99 19.45 36.43
CA MET A 494 10.56 19.48 36.75
C MET A 494 10.34 19.14 38.22
N ASP A 495 9.14 19.42 38.72
CA ASP A 495 8.75 19.07 40.08
C ASP A 495 8.84 17.55 40.30
N SER A 496 9.29 17.14 41.48
CA SER A 496 9.44 15.73 41.83
C SER A 496 8.14 14.94 41.74
N SER A 497 6.99 15.58 41.84
CA SER A 497 5.67 14.96 41.66
C SER A 497 5.39 14.47 40.24
N TYR A 498 6.12 14.96 39.23
CA TYR A 498 5.98 14.54 37.83
C TYR A 498 6.99 13.47 37.41
N LYS A 499 7.97 13.16 38.26
CA LYS A 499 9.05 12.21 37.95
C LYS A 499 8.58 10.78 38.17
N SER A 500 8.97 9.89 37.27
CA SER A 500 8.76 8.45 37.36
C SER A 500 9.61 7.86 38.48
N THR A 501 9.03 6.94 39.25
CA THR A 501 9.70 6.29 40.39
C THR A 501 10.62 5.15 39.97
N ASP A 502 10.34 4.54 38.81
CA ASP A 502 11.12 3.44 38.23
C ASP A 502 11.25 3.71 36.73
N VAL A 503 12.48 3.70 36.22
CA VAL A 503 12.79 3.85 34.80
C VAL A 503 13.69 2.71 34.38
N ASN A 504 13.35 2.09 33.26
CA ASN A 504 14.10 0.99 32.68
C ASN A 504 14.54 1.35 31.28
N ALA A 505 15.83 1.14 30.99
CA ALA A 505 16.36 1.35 29.65
C ALA A 505 15.98 0.16 28.76
N ALA A 506 15.41 0.45 27.59
CA ALA A 506 15.40 -0.52 26.52
C ALA A 506 16.85 -0.92 26.21
N PRO A 507 17.20 -2.22 26.08
CA PRO A 507 18.50 -2.63 25.60
C PRO A 507 18.76 -2.00 24.23
N ILE A 508 19.92 -1.39 24.06
CA ILE A 508 20.30 -0.74 22.80
C ILE A 508 21.43 -1.52 22.14
N ARG A 509 21.28 -1.84 20.86
CA ARG A 509 22.33 -2.42 20.02
C ARG A 509 22.71 -1.43 18.92
N VAL A 510 24.00 -1.21 18.74
CA VAL A 510 24.52 -0.44 17.61
C VAL A 510 25.03 -1.42 16.56
N ILE A 511 24.59 -1.23 15.32
CA ILE A 511 25.00 -2.09 14.21
C ILE A 511 25.52 -1.27 13.03
N GLN A 512 26.43 -1.89 12.28
CA GLN A 512 26.77 -1.47 10.92
C GLN A 512 25.89 -2.26 9.95
N LEU A 513 24.96 -1.56 9.29
CA LEU A 513 24.02 -2.17 8.36
C LEU A 513 24.77 -2.74 7.14
N ILE A 514 24.45 -4.00 6.78
CA ILE A 514 24.94 -4.66 5.56
C ILE A 514 23.86 -4.67 4.49
N TYR A 515 22.64 -5.02 4.88
CA TYR A 515 21.52 -5.18 3.96
C TYR A 515 20.20 -4.90 4.66
N ASN A 516 19.27 -4.30 3.93
CA ASN A 516 17.90 -4.10 4.38
C ASN A 516 16.90 -4.42 3.25
N ALA A 517 15.67 -4.77 3.62
CA ALA A 517 14.61 -5.16 2.69
C ALA A 517 13.22 -4.93 3.29
N GLY A 518 12.19 -5.04 2.46
CA GLY A 518 10.80 -4.79 2.85
C GLY A 518 10.50 -3.30 3.00
N ASP A 519 9.91 -2.89 4.12
CA ASP A 519 9.52 -1.50 4.40
C ASP A 519 10.69 -0.53 4.69
N VAL A 520 11.57 -0.39 3.71
CA VAL A 520 12.79 0.44 3.77
C VAL A 520 12.84 1.47 2.64
N LYS A 521 11.66 1.92 2.23
CA LYS A 521 11.43 2.88 1.13
C LYS A 521 11.84 4.30 1.52
N GLY A 522 12.27 5.10 0.54
CA GLY A 522 12.55 6.52 0.72
C GLY A 522 13.73 6.81 1.67
N PRO A 523 13.61 7.82 2.56
CA PRO A 523 14.66 8.16 3.51
C PRO A 523 14.98 6.96 4.39
N GLN A 524 16.25 6.61 4.47
CA GLN A 524 16.66 5.43 5.23
C GLN A 524 16.47 5.64 6.75
N THR A 525 15.96 4.61 7.41
CA THR A 525 15.88 4.50 8.88
C THR A 525 17.25 4.70 9.51
N VAL A 526 17.32 5.39 10.67
CA VAL A 526 18.58 5.57 11.44
C VAL A 526 18.59 4.75 12.72
N ALA A 527 17.42 4.51 13.28
CA ALA A 527 17.20 3.67 14.44
C ALA A 527 15.75 3.19 14.41
N PHE A 528 15.48 2.08 15.08
CA PHE A 528 14.13 1.56 15.28
C PHE A 528 14.02 0.90 16.66
N ASN A 529 12.82 0.91 17.23
CA ASN A 529 12.51 0.36 18.54
C ASN A 529 11.41 -0.69 18.43
N LEU A 530 11.69 -1.93 18.84
CA LEU A 530 10.84 -3.10 18.62
C LEU A 530 10.82 -4.01 19.86
N PRO A 531 9.88 -4.96 19.97
CA PRO A 531 8.70 -5.15 19.11
C PRO A 531 7.59 -4.14 19.42
N ASN A 532 6.64 -4.01 18.49
CA ASN A 532 5.44 -3.18 18.64
C ASN A 532 4.30 -3.89 19.41
N ASP A 533 4.42 -5.20 19.65
CA ASP A 533 3.40 -6.00 20.34
C ASP A 533 3.29 -5.64 21.82
N GLU A 534 2.18 -5.00 22.21
CA GLU A 534 1.93 -4.53 23.57
C GLU A 534 2.01 -5.63 24.64
N ARG A 535 1.76 -6.89 24.28
CA ARG A 535 1.90 -8.03 25.20
C ARG A 535 3.36 -8.18 25.63
N ILE A 536 4.29 -8.13 24.68
CA ILE A 536 5.72 -8.25 24.93
C ILE A 536 6.25 -6.98 25.59
N VAL A 537 5.81 -5.80 25.13
CA VAL A 537 6.22 -4.52 25.72
C VAL A 537 5.88 -4.46 27.20
N LYS A 538 4.69 -4.96 27.58
CA LYS A 538 4.27 -5.03 28.99
C LYS A 538 5.09 -6.02 29.81
N ASP A 539 5.42 -7.18 29.24
CA ASP A 539 6.08 -8.27 29.97
C ASP A 539 7.61 -8.12 30.03
N ARG A 540 8.21 -7.55 28.99
CA ARG A 540 9.67 -7.56 28.74
C ARG A 540 10.24 -6.20 28.32
N GLY A 541 9.42 -5.22 28.00
CA GLY A 541 9.86 -3.93 27.44
C GLY A 541 10.15 -4.02 25.93
N THR A 542 10.97 -3.09 25.45
CA THR A 542 11.40 -2.99 24.04
C THR A 542 12.92 -3.04 23.94
N SER A 543 13.46 -3.20 22.74
CA SER A 543 14.88 -3.05 22.43
C SER A 543 15.04 -2.15 21.22
N MET A 544 16.09 -1.33 21.26
CA MET A 544 16.40 -0.40 20.18
C MET A 544 17.62 -0.86 19.40
N VAL A 545 17.60 -0.65 18.09
CA VAL A 545 18.75 -0.84 17.20
C VAL A 545 19.08 0.46 16.50
N MET A 546 20.36 0.85 16.53
CA MET A 546 20.87 2.05 15.84
C MET A 546 21.77 1.66 14.67
N LEU A 547 21.55 2.29 13.52
CA LEU A 547 22.25 2.03 12.26
C LEU A 547 23.38 3.05 12.07
N LYS A 548 24.57 2.75 12.60
CA LYS A 548 25.67 3.72 12.70
C LYS A 548 26.17 4.21 11.33
N ASN A 549 26.45 3.31 10.39
CA ASN A 549 26.91 3.69 9.05
C ASN A 549 25.86 4.45 8.22
N ILE A 550 24.57 4.26 8.49
CA ILE A 550 23.51 5.12 7.92
C ILE A 550 23.58 6.53 8.53
N SER A 551 23.75 6.62 9.84
CA SER A 551 23.93 7.90 10.53
C SER A 551 25.19 8.64 10.05
N GLU A 552 26.30 7.94 9.84
CA GLU A 552 27.54 8.49 9.25
C GLU A 552 27.27 9.05 7.85
N ALA A 553 26.54 8.30 7.02
CA ALA A 553 26.16 8.74 5.67
C ALA A 553 25.27 10.00 5.70
N LYS A 554 24.24 10.03 6.55
CA LYS A 554 23.36 11.20 6.70
C LYS A 554 24.10 12.41 7.26
N PHE A 555 24.97 12.21 8.23
CA PHE A 555 25.82 13.29 8.74
C PHE A 555 26.64 13.92 7.62
N LYS A 556 27.39 13.09 6.89
CA LYS A 556 28.30 13.54 5.82
C LYS A 556 27.59 14.17 4.63
N HIS A 557 26.48 13.59 4.17
CA HIS A 557 25.82 13.97 2.92
C HIS A 557 24.64 14.92 3.10
N ILE A 558 24.13 15.08 4.34
CA ILE A 558 22.97 15.93 4.62
C ILE A 558 23.31 16.97 5.68
N LEU A 559 23.66 16.56 6.90
CA LEU A 559 23.86 17.51 8.02
C LEU A 559 25.04 18.45 7.78
N GLN A 560 26.17 17.93 7.30
CA GLN A 560 27.37 18.73 7.05
C GLN A 560 27.14 19.80 5.96
N PRO A 561 26.57 19.46 4.77
CA PRO A 561 26.18 20.48 3.80
C PRO A 561 25.16 21.50 4.31
N ILE A 562 24.21 21.10 5.16
CA ILE A 562 23.27 22.03 5.80
C ILE A 562 24.02 22.99 6.73
N ALA A 563 24.90 22.48 7.59
CA ALA A 563 25.74 23.30 8.46
C ALA A 563 26.61 24.27 7.65
N ASP A 564 27.14 23.82 6.50
CA ASP A 564 27.97 24.68 5.66
C ASP A 564 27.27 25.92 5.13
N VAL A 565 25.94 25.88 5.02
CA VAL A 565 25.11 26.99 4.55
C VAL A 565 24.46 27.77 5.70
N CYS A 566 24.06 27.08 6.77
CA CYS A 566 23.17 27.63 7.79
C CYS A 566 23.87 28.23 9.02
N ILE A 567 25.15 27.92 9.27
CA ILE A 567 25.88 28.42 10.45
C ILE A 567 27.14 29.21 10.08
N THR A 568 27.62 30.01 11.03
CA THR A 568 28.83 30.84 10.87
C THR A 568 30.09 29.98 10.75
N LYS A 569 31.13 30.51 10.11
CA LYS A 569 32.39 29.77 9.86
C LYS A 569 33.01 29.25 11.16
N GLU A 570 32.93 30.04 12.23
CA GLU A 570 33.49 29.74 13.54
C GLU A 570 32.76 28.56 14.22
N GLN A 571 31.48 28.34 13.91
CA GLN A 571 30.69 27.24 14.47
C GLN A 571 30.87 25.93 13.71
N LYS A 572 31.38 25.96 12.47
CA LYS A 572 31.53 24.76 11.64
C LYS A 572 32.48 23.74 12.23
N GLU A 573 33.51 24.19 12.95
CA GLU A 573 34.47 23.32 13.64
C GLU A 573 33.84 22.56 14.83
N LEU A 574 32.66 22.98 15.29
CA LEU A 574 31.90 22.33 16.37
C LEU A 574 30.91 21.28 15.85
N VAL A 575 30.81 21.10 14.52
CA VAL A 575 29.93 20.09 13.91
C VAL A 575 30.74 18.82 13.68
N ASP A 576 30.51 17.82 14.51
CA ASP A 576 31.17 16.52 14.42
C ASP A 576 30.18 15.36 14.53
N PHE A 577 30.60 14.20 14.01
CA PHE A 577 29.76 13.01 13.95
C PHE A 577 29.47 12.43 15.33
N GLU A 578 30.44 12.45 16.25
CA GLU A 578 30.26 11.86 17.58
C GLU A 578 29.19 12.62 18.37
N SER A 579 29.16 13.95 18.27
CA SER A 579 28.11 14.79 18.86
C SER A 579 26.73 14.50 18.24
N PHE A 580 26.64 14.40 16.90
CA PHE A 580 25.39 14.04 16.22
C PHE A 580 24.88 12.66 16.66
N PHE A 581 25.75 11.66 16.65
CA PHE A 581 25.41 10.29 17.00
C PHE A 581 25.06 10.15 18.49
N THR A 582 25.83 10.78 19.38
CA THR A 582 25.55 10.83 20.83
C THR A 582 24.24 11.55 21.11
N HIS A 583 23.91 12.62 20.38
CA HIS A 583 22.59 13.25 20.50
C HIS A 583 21.47 12.29 20.14
N THR A 584 21.57 11.53 19.04
CA THR A 584 20.56 10.51 18.68
C THR A 584 20.44 9.45 19.78
N ILE A 585 21.55 8.99 20.34
CA ILE A 585 21.54 8.06 21.48
C ILE A 585 20.75 8.65 22.65
N CYS A 586 21.10 9.88 23.06
CA CYS A 586 20.43 10.57 24.15
C CYS A 586 18.94 10.78 23.86
N HIS A 587 18.58 11.15 22.63
CA HIS A 587 17.19 11.31 22.20
C HIS A 587 16.37 10.06 22.47
N GLU A 588 16.90 8.91 22.06
CA GLU A 588 16.22 7.64 22.21
C GLU A 588 16.20 7.14 23.67
N CYS A 589 17.29 7.32 24.42
CA CYS A 589 17.28 7.08 25.87
C CYS A 589 16.24 7.97 26.58
N CYS A 590 16.05 9.21 26.10
CA CYS A 590 15.08 10.14 26.65
C CYS A 590 13.62 9.72 26.40
N HIS A 591 13.33 8.87 25.40
CA HIS A 591 12.00 8.28 25.25
C HIS A 591 11.60 7.40 26.43
N GLY A 592 12.54 6.91 27.25
CA GLY A 592 12.26 6.07 28.42
C GLY A 592 12.14 6.81 29.77
N ILE A 593 12.26 8.14 29.78
CA ILE A 593 12.23 8.97 31.00
C ILE A 593 11.18 10.08 30.89
N GLY A 594 10.79 10.66 32.02
CA GLY A 594 9.74 11.66 32.14
C GLY A 594 8.33 11.05 32.25
N PRO A 595 7.28 11.89 32.20
CA PRO A 595 5.91 11.45 32.39
C PRO A 595 5.43 10.54 31.25
N HIS A 596 5.02 9.31 31.60
CA HIS A 596 4.43 8.35 30.66
C HIS A 596 3.00 8.02 31.05
N THR A 597 2.87 7.41 32.23
CA THR A 597 1.61 7.14 32.91
C THR A 597 1.27 8.33 33.78
N ILE A 598 0.05 8.81 33.68
CA ILE A 598 -0.44 9.98 34.39
C ILE A 598 -1.78 9.66 35.07
N ILE A 599 -2.11 10.40 36.12
CA ILE A 599 -3.42 10.36 36.76
C ILE A 599 -4.19 11.60 36.31
N LEU A 600 -5.34 11.39 35.69
CA LEU A 600 -6.23 12.46 35.24
C LEU A 600 -6.94 13.10 36.45
N PRO A 601 -7.48 14.33 36.33
CA PRO A 601 -8.20 14.99 37.43
C PRO A 601 -9.39 14.20 37.99
N ASN A 602 -9.96 13.28 37.19
CA ASN A 602 -11.05 12.38 37.60
C ASN A 602 -10.55 11.14 38.38
N GLY A 603 -9.24 11.01 38.62
CA GLY A 603 -8.61 9.90 39.32
C GLY A 603 -8.29 8.69 38.45
N GLU A 604 -8.59 8.72 37.15
CA GLU A 604 -8.28 7.62 36.23
C GLU A 604 -6.83 7.65 35.77
N THR A 605 -6.23 6.47 35.66
CA THR A 605 -4.91 6.29 35.06
C THR A 605 -5.02 6.40 33.54
N SER A 606 -4.23 7.29 32.95
CA SER A 606 -4.09 7.45 31.50
C SER A 606 -2.61 7.48 31.10
N THR A 607 -2.34 7.69 29.82
CA THR A 607 -0.99 7.93 29.32
C THR A 607 -0.92 9.29 28.62
N VAL A 608 0.26 9.91 28.61
CA VAL A 608 0.48 11.18 27.89
C VAL A 608 0.08 11.06 26.40
N ARG A 609 0.33 9.90 25.78
CA ARG A 609 -0.07 9.61 24.39
C ARG A 609 -1.58 9.64 24.17
N LYS A 610 -2.38 9.14 25.12
CA LYS A 610 -3.86 9.11 25.01
C LYS A 610 -4.48 10.49 25.13
N LEU A 611 -3.89 11.41 25.90
CA LEU A 611 -4.37 12.79 26.00
C LEU A 611 -4.26 13.56 24.67
N ASN A 612 -3.13 13.40 23.96
CA ASN A 612 -2.90 14.09 22.68
C ASN A 612 -3.78 13.59 21.52
N LEU A 613 -4.42 12.43 21.66
CA LEU A 613 -5.36 11.89 20.67
C LEU A 613 -6.81 12.30 20.96
N GLN A 614 -7.08 12.86 22.14
CA GLN A 614 -8.41 13.35 22.55
C GLN A 614 -8.54 14.88 22.48
N SER A 615 -7.44 15.60 22.24
CA SER A 615 -7.39 17.04 21.95
C SER A 615 -7.25 17.30 20.46
#